data_AF-A0A847CSL6-F1
#
_entry.id   AF-A0A847CSL6-F1
#
_cell.length_a   1.000
_cell.length_b   1.000
_cell.length_c   1.000
_cell.angle_alpha   90.00
_cell.angle_beta   90.00
_cell.angle_gamma   90.00
#
_symmetry.space_group_name_H-M   'P 1'
#
loop_
_entity.id
_entity.type
_entity.pdbx_description
1 polymer ?
#
loop_
_entity_poly.entity_id
_entity_poly.type
_entity_poly.pdbx_seq_one_letter_code
_entity_poly.pdbx_strand_id
1 'polypeptide(L)' 'MNFICHECGERVPYNTLEPNCKCGGLWTLAEQEISFDIEKVNKGDWTLFRYKELIP' A
#
# COMPACT_ATOMS: atom_id res chain seq x y z
N MET A 1 7.17 -4.21 -6.00
CA MET A 1 6.67 -2.99 -5.34
C MET A 1 7.47 -1.78 -5.77
N ASN A 2 6.81 -0.83 -6.42
CA ASN A 2 7.36 0.48 -6.78
C ASN A 2 6.36 1.55 -6.34
N PHE A 3 6.85 2.76 -6.09
CA PHE A 3 6.00 3.93 -6.06
C PHE A 3 5.82 4.50 -7.47
N ILE A 4 4.66 5.08 -7.72
CA ILE A 4 4.31 5.87 -8.90
C ILE A 4 3.83 7.24 -8.43
N CYS A 5 4.34 8.31 -9.04
CA CYS A 5 3.86 9.65 -8.76
C CYS A 5 2.44 9.82 -9.28
N HIS A 6 1.52 10.34 -8.45
CA HIS A 6 0.14 10.58 -8.86
C HIS A 6 0.00 11.63 -9.96
N GLU A 7 0.92 12.60 -10.03
CA GLU A 7 0.83 13.72 -10.97
C GLU A 7 1.57 13.47 -12.28
N CYS A 8 2.83 13.03 -12.22
CA CYS A 8 3.67 12.88 -13.41
C CYS A 8 3.87 11.42 -13.86
N GLY A 9 3.45 10.44 -13.07
CA GLY A 9 3.60 9.02 -13.37
C GLY A 9 5.03 8.47 -13.23
N GLU A 10 5.98 9.24 -12.71
CA GLU A 10 7.35 8.77 -12.44
C GLU A 10 7.32 7.56 -11.51
N ARG A 11 8.16 6.55 -11.80
CA ARG A 11 8.24 5.32 -11.02
C ARG A 11 9.57 5.23 -10.30
N VAL A 12 9.52 4.95 -9.00
CA VAL A 12 10.71 4.78 -8.17
C VAL A 12 10.61 3.52 -7.31
N PRO A 13 11.75 2.91 -6.91
CA PRO A 13 11.75 1.79 -5.97
C PRO A 13 11.04 2.13 -4.65
N TYR A 14 10.41 1.14 -4.02
CA TYR A 14 9.71 1.32 -2.73
C TYR A 14 10.64 1.72 -1.56
N ASN A 15 11.95 1.53 -1.71
CA ASN A 15 12.98 1.91 -0.73
C ASN A 15 13.57 3.31 -0.97
N THR A 16 12.94 4.12 -1.83
CA THR A 16 13.23 5.55 -2.00
C THR A 16 13.10 6.26 -0.63
N LEU A 17 14.02 7.18 -0.34
CA LEU A 17 13.98 8.00 0.87
C LEU A 17 13.30 9.34 0.63
N GLU A 18 13.08 9.67 -0.65
CA GLU A 18 12.41 10.87 -1.10
C GLU A 18 10.94 10.86 -0.66
N PRO A 19 10.50 11.87 0.12
CA PRO A 19 9.12 11.91 0.61
C PRO A 19 8.10 12.21 -0.49
N ASN A 20 8.53 12.81 -1.60
CA ASN A 20 7.70 13.17 -2.75
C ASN A 20 8.49 13.09 -4.07
N CYS A 21 7.77 13.15 -5.19
CA CYS A 21 8.37 13.22 -6.51
C CYS A 21 9.01 14.59 -6.73
N LYS A 22 10.02 14.64 -7.62
CA LYS A 22 10.67 15.89 -8.04
C LYS A 22 9.71 16.89 -8.68
N CYS A 23 8.56 16.45 -9.19
CA CYS A 23 7.51 17.34 -9.69
C CYS A 23 6.66 17.99 -8.58
N GLY A 24 6.79 17.52 -7.32
CA GLY A 24 5.97 17.95 -6.18
C GLY A 24 4.83 16.98 -5.82
N GLY A 25 4.45 16.08 -6.75
CA GLY A 25 3.38 15.12 -6.53
C GLY A 25 3.73 14.00 -5.52
N LEU A 26 2.71 13.46 -4.87
CA LEU A 26 2.84 12.39 -3.90
C LEU A 26 3.03 11.01 -4.55
N TRP A 27 3.72 10.14 -3.82
CA TRP A 27 3.92 8.75 -4.19
C TRP A 27 2.67 7.90 -3.90
N THR A 28 2.28 7.06 -4.85
CA THR A 28 1.24 6.03 -4.73
C THR A 28 1.89 4.67 -4.98
N LEU A 29 1.40 3.58 -4.39
CA LEU A 29 1.90 2.24 -4.71
C LEU A 29 1.46 1.84 -6.12
N ALA A 30 2.41 1.41 -6.96
CA ALA A 30 2.13 1.02 -8.34
C ALA A 30 1.42 -0.35 -8.45
N GLU A 31 1.53 -1.18 -7.41
CA GLU A 31 0.92 -2.50 -7.31
C GLU A 31 0.02 -2.49 -6.07
N GLN A 32 -1.30 -2.52 -6.27
CA GLN A 32 -2.27 -2.39 -5.19
C GLN A 32 -3.42 -3.41 -5.31
N GLU A 33 -3.14 -4.62 -5.81
CA GLU A 33 -4.12 -5.70 -5.70
C GLU A 33 -3.95 -6.41 -4.36
N ILE A 34 -4.51 -5.81 -3.31
CA ILE A 34 -4.78 -6.51 -2.06
C ILE A 34 -6.26 -6.85 -2.07
N SER A 35 -6.58 -8.13 -2.24
CA SER A 35 -7.96 -8.63 -2.13
C SER A 35 -8.37 -8.63 -0.65
N PHE A 36 -9.04 -7.58 -0.21
CA PHE A 36 -9.59 -7.50 1.15
C PHE A 36 -10.96 -8.17 1.21
N ASP A 37 -10.99 -9.41 1.70
CA ASP A 37 -12.24 -10.16 1.92
C ASP A 37 -12.70 -10.01 3.38
N ILE A 38 -13.79 -9.27 3.58
CA ILE A 38 -14.33 -8.98 4.91
C ILE A 38 -14.73 -10.25 5.69
N GLU A 39 -15.06 -11.34 5.00
CA GLU A 39 -15.47 -12.60 5.63
C GLU A 39 -14.31 -13.32 6.30
N LYS A 40 -13.06 -13.02 5.91
CA LYS A 40 -11.84 -13.55 6.55
C LYS A 40 -11.42 -12.80 7.81
N VAL A 41 -12.12 -11.71 8.17
CA VAL A 41 -11.84 -10.99 9.41
C VAL A 41 -12.36 -11.79 10.60
N ASN A 42 -11.48 -12.16 11.52
CA ASN A 42 -11.89 -12.84 12.74
C ASN A 42 -12.62 -11.88 13.68
N LYS A 43 -13.95 -11.98 13.75
CA LYS A 43 -14.82 -11.12 14.57
C LYS A 43 -14.73 -11.42 16.07
N GLY A 44 -14.13 -12.54 16.47
CA GLY A 44 -13.88 -12.90 17.88
C GLY A 44 -12.58 -12.32 18.43
N ASP A 45 -11.71 -11.79 17.58
CA ASP A 45 -10.43 -11.18 17.96
C ASP A 45 -10.51 -9.66 17.84
N TRP A 46 -10.08 -8.97 18.91
CA TRP A 46 -10.10 -7.51 19.04
C TRP A 46 -8.70 -6.89 18.93
N THR A 47 -7.69 -7.69 18.65
CA THR A 47 -6.33 -7.24 18.36
C THR A 47 -6.10 -7.06 16.86
N LEU A 48 -4.90 -6.63 16.46
CA LEU A 48 -4.50 -6.55 15.05
C LEU A 48 -4.56 -7.92 14.34
N PHE A 49 -4.41 -9.02 15.08
CA PHE A 49 -4.38 -10.38 14.54
C PHE A 49 -5.72 -10.85 13.95
N ARG A 50 -6.80 -10.09 14.16
CA ARG A 50 -8.07 -10.31 13.47
C ARG A 50 -7.96 -10.29 11.93
N TYR A 51 -6.91 -9.66 11.39
CA TYR A 51 -6.65 -9.54 9.95
C TYR A 51 -5.55 -10.49 9.43
N LYS A 52 -5.08 -11.46 10.24
CA LYS A 52 -3.93 -12.32 9.89
C LYS A 52 -4.04 -13.02 8.52
N GLU A 53 -5.27 -13.34 8.07
CA GLU A 53 -5.52 -14.04 6.80
C GLU A 53 -5.61 -13.09 5.59
N LEU A 54 -5.58 -11.78 5.85
CA LEU A 54 -5.70 -10.70 4.88
C LEU A 54 -4.41 -9.91 4.70
N ILE A 55 -3.45 -10.08 5.62
CA ILE A 55 -2.12 -9.47 5.54
C ILE A 55 -1.22 -10.45 4.75
N PRO A 56 -0.63 -10.02 3.62
CA PRO A 56 0.28 -10.84 2.82
C PRO A 56 1.62 -11.13 3.52
#